data_AF-A0A7W4V3I4-F1
#
_entry.id   AF-A0A7W4V3I4-F1
#
_cell.length_a   1.000
_cell.length_b   1.000
_cell.length_c   1.000
_cell.angle_alpha   90.00
_cell.angle_beta   90.00
_cell.angle_gamma   90.00
#
_symmetry.space_group_name_H-M   'P 1'
#
loop_
_entity.id
_entity.type
_entity.pdbx_description
1 polymer ?
#
loop_
_entity_poly.entity_id
_entity_poly.type
_entity_poly.pdbx_seq_one_letter_code
_entity_poly.pdbx_strand_id
1 'polypeptide(L)' 'MVYVNHPTMVKADIPFGGVKHSGYGHELTNLGIQEFINKKVIDVVDINAAF' A
#
# COMPACT_ATOMS: atom_id res chain seq x y z
N MET A 1 -6.88 -12.27 3.75
CA MET A 1 -7.34 -12.71 2.41
C MET A 1 -8.48 -13.69 2.55
N VAL A 2 -9.41 -13.73 1.58
CA VAL A 2 -10.53 -14.69 1.55
C VAL A 2 -10.59 -15.30 0.15
N TYR A 3 -10.67 -16.63 0.09
CA TYR A 3 -10.87 -17.39 -1.15
C TYR A 3 -12.18 -18.15 -1.05
N VAL A 4 -12.97 -18.16 -2.11
CA VAL A 4 -14.28 -18.84 -2.16
C VAL A 4 -14.16 -20.06 -3.06
N ASN A 5 -14.48 -21.25 -2.53
CA ASN A 5 -14.43 -22.53 -3.25
C ASN A 5 -13.08 -22.85 -3.92
N HIS A 6 -11.98 -22.28 -3.42
CA HIS A 6 -10.62 -22.49 -3.92
C HIS A 6 -9.63 -22.46 -2.74
N PRO A 7 -8.57 -23.30 -2.73
CA PRO A 7 -7.54 -23.24 -1.70
C PRO A 7 -6.76 -21.92 -1.75
N THR A 8 -6.10 -21.57 -0.64
CA THR A 8 -5.25 -20.37 -0.59
C THR A 8 -4.18 -20.41 -1.69
N MET A 9 -3.98 -19.29 -2.38
CA MET A 9 -2.97 -19.14 -3.43
C MET A 9 -2.32 -17.76 -3.33
N VAL A 10 -1.04 -17.65 -3.67
CA VAL A 10 -0.31 -16.38 -3.69
C VAL A 10 0.22 -16.12 -5.09
N LYS A 11 0.15 -14.86 -5.53
CA LYS A 11 0.69 -14.40 -6.81
C LYS A 11 1.12 -12.93 -6.67
N ALA A 12 2.15 -12.53 -7.42
CA ALA A 12 2.76 -11.21 -7.29
C ALA A 12 1.83 -10.01 -7.57
N ASP A 13 0.75 -10.24 -8.33
CA ASP A 13 -0.29 -9.27 -8.68
C ASP A 13 -1.47 -9.25 -7.71
N ILE A 14 -1.45 -10.04 -6.63
CA ILE A 14 -2.47 -10.06 -5.57
C ILE A 14 -1.88 -9.45 -4.30
N PRO A 15 -2.48 -8.38 -3.72
CA PRO A 15 -1.96 -7.80 -2.49
C PRO A 15 -2.18 -8.75 -1.32
N PHE A 16 -1.18 -8.82 -0.44
CA PHE A 16 -1.21 -9.61 0.78
C PHE A 16 -1.20 -8.69 2.01
N GLY A 17 -1.83 -9.08 3.11
CA GLY A 17 -1.87 -8.27 4.32
C GLY A 17 -2.61 -8.97 5.46
N GLY A 18 -2.08 -8.78 6.68
CA GLY A 18 -2.66 -9.29 7.91
C GLY A 18 -3.82 -8.44 8.42
N VAL A 19 -4.59 -8.99 9.37
CA VAL A 19 -5.58 -8.23 10.15
C VAL A 19 -5.36 -8.48 11.64
N LYS A 20 -5.60 -7.46 12.47
CA LYS A 20 -5.47 -7.52 13.95
C LYS A 20 -4.05 -7.98 14.38
N HIS A 21 -3.96 -9.10 15.10
CA HIS A 21 -2.69 -9.63 15.62
C HIS A 21 -1.86 -10.38 14.57
N SER A 22 -2.35 -10.52 13.33
CA SER A 22 -1.58 -11.12 12.23
C SER A 22 -0.59 -10.14 11.56
N GLY A 23 -0.57 -8.87 11.99
CA GLY A 23 0.25 -7.81 11.39
C GLY A 23 -0.58 -6.74 10.68
N TYR A 24 0.07 -5.63 10.35
CA TYR A 24 -0.48 -4.48 9.61
C TYR A 24 0.42 -4.13 8.42
N GLY A 25 -0.13 -3.42 7.44
CA GLY A 25 0.54 -3.12 6.18
C GLY A 25 0.20 -4.14 5.09
N HIS A 26 0.63 -3.86 3.86
CA HIS A 26 0.46 -4.74 2.73
C HIS A 26 1.79 -5.19 2.13
N GLU A 27 1.82 -6.36 1.52
CA GLU A 27 2.93 -6.88 0.72
C GLU A 27 2.47 -7.11 -0.73
N LEU A 28 3.44 -7.25 -1.64
CA LEU A 28 3.24 -7.45 -3.08
C LEU A 28 2.54 -6.27 -3.78
N THR A 29 2.41 -6.31 -5.10
CA THR A 29 1.75 -5.28 -5.91
C THR A 29 2.27 -3.85 -5.67
N ASN A 30 1.50 -2.85 -6.13
CA ASN A 30 1.77 -1.44 -5.85
C ASN A 30 1.55 -1.08 -4.37
N LEU A 31 0.68 -1.80 -3.66
CA LEU A 31 0.43 -1.52 -2.24
C LEU A 31 1.66 -1.84 -1.39
N GLY A 32 2.29 -2.99 -1.60
CA GLY A 32 3.45 -3.41 -0.82
C GLY A 32 4.71 -2.61 -1.12
N ILE A 33 4.99 -2.28 -2.39
CA ILE A 33 6.17 -1.45 -2.69
C ILE A 33 6.05 -0.04 -2.09
N GLN A 34 4.82 0.44 -1.88
CA GLN A 34 4.57 1.73 -1.27
C GLN A 34 4.88 1.78 0.23
N GLU A 35 4.93 0.63 0.92
CA GLU A 35 5.31 0.57 2.34
C GLU A 35 6.81 0.85 2.56
N PHE A 36 7.62 0.76 1.50
CA PHE A 36 9.08 0.99 1.54
C PHE A 36 9.51 2.36 1.02
N ILE A 37 8.55 3.25 0.70
CA ILE A 37 8.85 4.60 0.22
C ILE A 37 8.29 5.66 1.17
N ASN A 38 8.93 6.82 1.18
CA ASN A 38 8.36 8.01 1.79
C ASN A 38 7.75 8.89 0.71
N LYS A 39 6.43 9.08 0.74
CA LYS A 39 5.74 10.01 -0.15
C LYS A 39 5.97 11.44 0.35
N LYS A 40 6.77 12.21 -0.40
CA LYS A 40 7.05 13.61 -0.11
C LYS A 40 6.21 14.50 -1.01
N VAL A 41 5.39 15.35 -0.41
CA VAL A 41 4.72 16.44 -1.13
C VAL A 41 5.72 17.58 -1.31
N ILE A 42 5.83 18.05 -2.54
CA ILE A 42 6.63 19.23 -2.89
C ILE A 42 5.67 20.16 -3.63
N ASP A 43 5.54 21.37 -3.11
CA ASP A 43 4.73 22.41 -3.72
C ASP A 43 5.64 23.58 -4.12
N VAL A 44 5.37 24.14 -5.30
CA VAL A 44 6.09 25.29 -5.84
C VAL A 44 5.08 26.42 -5.96
N VAL A 45 5.14 27.33 -5.01
CA VAL A 45 4.26 28.50 -4.94
C VAL A 45 5.03 29.79 -5.20
N ASP A 46 4.34 30.75 -5.81
CA ASP A 46 4.86 32.11 -5.95
C ASP A 46 5.07 32.76 -4.58
N ILE A 47 6.05 33.67 -4.48
CA ILE A 47 6.35 34.39 -3.23
C ILE A 47 5.16 35.22 -2.72
N ASN A 48 4.23 35.58 -3.61
CA ASN A 48 3.02 36.36 -3.30
C ASN A 48 1.74 35.50 -3.25
N ALA A 49 1.85 34.16 -3.27
CA ALA A 49 0.68 33.29 -3.19
C ALA A 49 -0.06 33.45 -1.85
N ALA A 50 -1.39 33.37 -1.88
CA ALA A 50 -2.21 33.34 -0.67
C ALA A 50 -2.03 31.99 0.05
N PHE A 51 -2.06 32.04 1.39
CA PHE A 51 -2.10 30.86 2.26
C PHE A 51 -3.47 30.17 2.22
#